data_AF-A0A830FM69-F1
#
_entry.id   AF-A0A830FM69-F1
#
_cell.length_a   1.000
_cell.length_b   1.000
_cell.length_c   1.000
_cell.angle_alpha   90.00
_cell.angle_beta   90.00
_cell.angle_gamma   90.00
#
_symmetry.space_group_name_H-M   'P 1'
#
loop_
_entity.id
_entity.type
_entity.pdbx_description
1 polymer ?
#
loop_
_entity_poly.entity_id
_entity_poly.type
_entity_poly.pdbx_seq_one_letter_code
_entity_poly.pdbx_strand_id
1 'polypeptide(L)'
;MAKVMPVATILSRMRRRDYLRASGLAATTALLAGCGGGGGNVETYDVAGGANTQTIEVEMTSSGGQIFDPHVVWIQQGGTVTFNNTVGSHTTTSYSADNDKPQRIPDDADGWDSGTLTSGTFDHTFDVEGVYDYYCIPHESMGMLGSVIVGNPDPDGQPALADPQDSLPGGAATELRALNKTVEEALTSGSSGARNNSNAD
;
A
#
# COMPACT_ATOMS: atom_id res chain seq x y z
N MET A 1 -0.01 50.68 -42.77
CA MET A 1 1.30 50.20 -42.27
C MET A 1 1.08 49.63 -40.87
N ALA A 2 1.04 48.31 -40.72
CA ALA A 2 0.96 47.65 -39.42
C ALA A 2 2.01 46.53 -39.40
N LYS A 3 2.86 46.56 -38.37
CA LYS A 3 4.13 45.84 -38.25
C LYS A 3 3.89 44.54 -37.47
N VAL A 4 4.39 43.44 -38.05
CA VAL A 4 4.38 42.08 -37.51
C VAL A 4 5.23 41.99 -36.24
N MET A 5 4.77 41.25 -35.23
CA MET A 5 5.56 40.87 -34.05
C MET A 5 6.15 39.46 -34.21
N PRO A 6 7.39 39.18 -33.76
CA PRO A 6 7.92 37.83 -33.74
C PRO A 6 7.64 37.11 -32.42
N VAL A 7 7.41 35.81 -32.55
CA VAL A 7 7.40 34.80 -31.47
C VAL A 7 8.85 34.41 -31.16
N ALA A 8 9.21 34.34 -29.88
CA ALA A 8 10.46 33.75 -29.43
C ALA A 8 10.18 32.67 -28.38
N THR A 9 10.47 31.43 -28.77
CA THR A 9 10.44 30.20 -27.98
C THR A 9 11.50 30.24 -26.88
N ILE A 10 11.10 30.05 -25.62
CA ILE A 10 12.03 29.83 -24.50
C ILE A 10 12.00 28.34 -24.13
N LEU A 11 13.05 27.63 -24.53
CA LEU A 11 13.40 26.30 -24.03
C LEU A 11 13.95 26.46 -22.60
N SER A 12 13.16 26.10 -21.59
CA SER A 12 13.68 25.98 -20.23
C SER A 12 14.20 24.56 -19.99
N ARG A 13 15.52 24.39 -20.07
CA ARG A 13 16.23 23.26 -19.46
C ARG A 13 16.41 23.60 -17.98
N MET A 14 15.64 22.99 -17.07
CA MET A 14 15.99 23.01 -15.65
C MET A 14 16.73 21.73 -15.26
N ARG A 15 17.96 21.96 -14.84
CA ARG A 15 18.93 20.97 -14.38
C ARG A 15 18.53 20.48 -12.98
N ARG A 16 18.81 19.20 -12.77
CA ARG A 16 18.67 18.47 -11.51
C ARG A 16 19.61 19.02 -10.43
N ARG A 17 19.17 18.81 -9.19
CA ARG A 17 19.91 18.72 -7.90
C ARG A 17 20.41 20.05 -7.35
N ASP A 18 19.92 20.42 -6.17
CA ASP A 18 20.76 20.78 -5.02
C ASP A 18 19.90 20.77 -3.74
N TYR A 19 20.00 19.67 -3.01
CA TYR A 19 19.55 19.54 -1.62
C TYR A 19 20.61 20.16 -0.71
N LEU A 20 20.22 21.13 0.14
CA LEU A 20 21.02 21.62 1.26
C LEU A 20 20.22 21.35 2.54
N ARG A 21 20.64 20.33 3.30
CA ARG A 21 21.38 20.44 4.57
C ARG A 21 20.57 21.05 5.72
N ALA A 22 19.88 20.16 6.46
CA ALA A 22 19.47 20.42 7.83
C ALA A 22 20.57 19.94 8.81
N SER A 23 20.79 20.77 9.82
CA SER A 23 21.81 20.70 10.87
C SER A 23 21.56 19.60 11.90
N GLY A 24 22.64 19.17 12.56
CA GLY A 24 22.70 17.93 13.32
C GLY A 24 22.16 17.95 14.75
N LEU A 25 22.06 16.75 15.31
CA LEU A 25 22.34 16.41 16.70
C LEU A 25 22.72 14.93 16.76
N ALA A 26 23.84 14.64 17.41
CA ALA A 26 24.40 13.32 17.57
C ALA A 26 23.78 12.61 18.77
N ALA A 27 23.41 11.33 18.60
CA ALA A 27 23.21 10.39 19.70
C ALA A 27 23.87 9.06 19.29
N THR A 28 24.86 8.64 20.07
CA THR A 28 25.63 7.40 19.92
C THR A 28 24.94 6.21 20.61
N THR A 29 25.30 5.00 20.16
CA THR A 29 25.01 3.63 20.68
C THR A 29 23.74 2.97 20.12
N ALA A 30 23.71 1.72 19.65
CA ALA A 30 24.63 0.59 19.76
C ALA A 30 24.61 -0.28 18.48
N LEU A 31 25.75 -0.93 18.20
CA LEU A 31 25.88 -1.97 17.17
C LEU A 31 25.22 -3.26 17.67
N LEU A 32 24.21 -3.77 16.96
CA LEU A 32 24.01 -5.21 16.85
C LEU A 32 24.07 -5.59 15.38
N ALA A 33 25.28 -5.97 14.95
CA ALA A 33 25.46 -6.78 13.76
C ALA A 33 24.94 -8.20 14.06
N GLY A 34 23.66 -8.45 13.75
CA GLY A 34 23.11 -9.79 13.68
C GLY A 34 23.53 -10.46 12.37
N CYS A 35 24.53 -11.34 12.44
CA CYS A 35 24.86 -12.26 11.36
C CYS A 35 24.25 -13.63 11.72
N GLY A 36 23.38 -14.16 10.85
CA GLY A 36 23.00 -15.57 10.88
C GLY A 36 21.58 -15.86 10.39
N GLY A 37 21.47 -16.43 9.19
CA GLY A 37 20.26 -17.15 8.74
C GLY A 37 19.98 -16.99 7.25
N GLY A 38 20.54 -17.86 6.41
CA GLY A 38 20.17 -17.95 5.00
C GLY A 38 18.81 -18.62 4.80
N GLY A 39 18.08 -18.18 3.76
CA GLY A 39 16.95 -18.93 3.20
C GLY A 39 15.77 -18.04 2.79
N GLY A 40 15.74 -17.65 1.53
CA GLY A 40 14.58 -17.01 0.87
C GLY A 40 14.80 -15.52 0.63
N ASN A 41 14.70 -15.09 -0.64
CA ASN A 41 14.43 -13.69 -0.94
C ASN A 41 13.02 -13.43 -0.40
N VAL A 42 12.92 -12.95 0.84
CA VAL A 42 11.67 -12.39 1.34
C VAL A 42 11.60 -11.03 0.67
N GLU A 43 10.75 -10.90 -0.35
CA GLU A 43 10.29 -9.59 -0.79
C GLU A 43 9.57 -8.98 0.41
N THR A 44 10.24 -8.07 1.12
CA THR A 44 9.63 -7.33 2.22
C THR A 44 8.90 -6.15 1.61
N TYR A 45 7.57 -6.25 1.52
CA TYR A 45 6.75 -5.12 1.14
C TYR A 45 6.85 -4.01 2.18
N ASP A 46 6.63 -2.80 1.71
CA ASP A 46 6.57 -1.62 2.52
C ASP A 46 5.19 -1.47 3.19
N VAL A 47 5.23 -1.02 4.43
CA VAL A 47 4.06 -0.74 5.26
C VAL A 47 4.09 0.73 5.64
N ALA A 48 3.02 1.46 5.39
CA ALA A 48 2.89 2.86 5.80
C ALA A 48 1.67 3.09 6.70
N GLY A 49 1.77 4.12 7.55
CA GLY A 49 0.70 4.49 8.48
C GLY A 49 0.76 3.79 9.83
N GLY A 50 -0.41 3.49 10.39
CA GLY A 50 -0.64 2.85 11.68
C GLY A 50 -2.08 3.05 12.17
N ALA A 51 -2.50 2.34 13.21
CA ALA A 51 -3.88 2.29 13.69
C ALA A 51 -4.52 3.63 14.15
N ASN A 52 -3.77 4.73 14.15
CA ASN A 52 -4.28 6.10 14.43
C ASN A 52 -4.24 7.01 13.18
N THR A 53 -3.96 6.45 12.00
CA THR A 53 -3.84 7.20 10.75
C THR A 53 -5.22 7.40 10.14
N GLN A 54 -5.67 8.65 10.05
CA GLN A 54 -7.00 8.99 9.50
C GLN A 54 -7.04 8.97 7.97
N THR A 55 -5.97 9.40 7.32
CA THR A 55 -5.86 9.47 5.86
C THR A 55 -4.48 9.02 5.41
N ILE A 56 -4.41 8.30 4.32
CA ILE A 56 -3.15 7.89 3.69
C ILE A 56 -3.30 7.83 2.17
N GLU A 57 -2.21 8.05 1.45
CA GLU A 57 -2.18 8.00 -0.01
C GLU A 57 -1.45 6.74 -0.47
N VAL A 58 -1.97 6.12 -1.54
CA VAL A 58 -1.36 5.00 -2.26
C VAL A 58 -1.19 5.41 -3.71
N GLU A 59 0.05 5.39 -4.19
CA GLU A 59 0.37 5.67 -5.59
C GLU A 59 0.15 4.42 -6.44
N MET A 60 -0.46 4.60 -7.62
CA MET A 60 -0.64 3.56 -8.62
C MET A 60 0.39 3.78 -9.71
N THR A 61 1.51 3.06 -9.67
CA THR A 61 2.68 3.35 -10.49
C THR A 61 2.93 2.27 -11.55
N SER A 62 3.39 2.73 -12.71
CA SER A 62 3.92 1.90 -13.79
C SER A 62 5.45 1.95 -13.87
N SER A 63 6.11 2.60 -12.92
CA SER A 63 7.58 2.73 -12.86
C SER A 63 8.19 1.56 -12.09
N GLY A 64 8.88 0.66 -12.80
CA GLY A 64 9.51 -0.50 -12.18
C GLY A 64 8.60 -1.72 -12.05
N GLY A 65 7.35 -1.62 -12.50
CA GLY A 65 6.31 -2.66 -12.40
C GLY A 65 4.94 -2.00 -12.44
N GLN A 66 3.87 -2.80 -12.43
CA GLN A 66 2.52 -2.32 -12.15
C GLN A 66 2.27 -2.60 -10.67
N ILE A 67 2.38 -1.58 -9.81
CA ILE A 67 2.34 -1.78 -8.36
C ILE A 67 1.52 -0.68 -7.67
N PHE A 68 1.07 -1.00 -6.46
CA PHE A 68 0.61 -0.03 -5.47
C PHE A 68 1.80 0.32 -4.56
N ASP A 69 2.02 1.61 -4.32
CA ASP A 69 3.13 2.11 -3.50
C ASP A 69 2.59 3.09 -2.45
N PRO A 70 2.55 2.72 -1.17
CA PRO A 70 3.02 1.45 -0.60
C PRO A 70 2.09 0.26 -0.90
N HIS A 71 2.62 -0.96 -0.78
CA HIS A 71 1.83 -2.19 -0.98
C HIS A 71 0.84 -2.43 0.16
N VAL A 72 1.24 -2.09 1.40
CA VAL A 72 0.41 -2.21 2.59
C VAL A 72 0.26 -0.85 3.26
N VAL A 73 -0.99 -0.47 3.53
CA VAL A 73 -1.30 0.69 4.37
C VAL A 73 -2.04 0.28 5.62
N TRP A 74 -1.79 0.99 6.71
CA TRP A 74 -2.47 0.81 7.99
C TRP A 74 -3.16 2.12 8.41
N ILE A 75 -4.46 2.08 8.58
CA ILE A 75 -5.31 3.20 8.98
C ILE A 75 -6.16 2.86 10.20
N GLN A 76 -6.73 3.88 10.83
CA GLN A 76 -7.76 3.70 11.84
C GLN A 76 -9.10 3.30 11.20
N GLN A 77 -10.02 2.75 11.99
CA GLN A 77 -11.41 2.53 11.56
C GLN A 77 -12.09 3.86 11.21
N GLY A 78 -12.82 3.90 10.09
CA GLY A 78 -13.33 5.14 9.47
C GLY A 78 -12.22 5.95 8.77
N GLY A 79 -11.03 5.37 8.62
CA GLY A 79 -9.91 5.94 7.86
C GLY A 79 -10.19 5.96 6.37
N THR A 80 -9.51 6.82 5.62
CA THR A 80 -9.65 6.91 4.16
C THR A 80 -8.31 6.67 3.46
N VAL A 81 -8.32 5.84 2.44
CA VAL A 81 -7.19 5.70 1.50
C VAL A 81 -7.52 6.47 0.23
N THR A 82 -6.61 7.36 -0.18
CA THR A 82 -6.62 8.03 -1.47
C THR A 82 -5.70 7.28 -2.42
N PHE A 83 -6.27 6.66 -3.45
CA PHE A 83 -5.51 6.01 -4.52
C PHE A 83 -5.23 7.04 -5.60
N ASN A 84 -3.96 7.33 -5.86
CA ASN A 84 -3.52 8.34 -6.82
C ASN A 84 -2.90 7.68 -8.05
N ASN A 85 -3.51 7.89 -9.22
CA ASN A 85 -2.93 7.50 -10.50
C ASN A 85 -2.50 8.73 -11.29
N THR A 86 -1.20 8.88 -11.54
CA THR A 86 -0.70 9.94 -12.43
C THR A 86 -0.64 9.49 -13.90
N VAL A 87 -0.40 8.21 -14.17
CA VAL A 87 -0.19 7.67 -15.52
C VAL A 87 -0.48 6.17 -15.61
N GLY A 88 -0.97 5.74 -16.77
CA GLY A 88 -1.33 4.35 -17.01
C GLY A 88 -2.81 4.12 -16.72
N SER A 89 -3.28 2.90 -17.01
CA SER A 89 -4.68 2.51 -16.84
C SER A 89 -4.77 1.53 -15.69
N HIS A 90 -5.28 1.98 -14.56
CA HIS A 90 -5.30 1.21 -13.32
C HIS A 90 -6.69 1.21 -12.67
N THR A 91 -6.93 0.23 -11.80
CA THR A 91 -8.08 0.20 -10.89
C THR A 91 -7.60 -0.11 -9.48
N THR A 92 -8.40 0.27 -8.49
CA THR A 92 -8.36 -0.32 -7.15
C THR A 92 -9.70 -1.01 -6.93
N THR A 93 -9.65 -2.32 -6.75
CA THR A 93 -10.83 -3.19 -6.73
C THR A 93 -10.66 -4.23 -5.63
N SER A 94 -11.64 -4.38 -4.74
CA SER A 94 -11.54 -5.33 -3.62
C SER A 94 -11.58 -6.78 -4.08
N TYR A 95 -10.83 -7.65 -3.39
CA TYR A 95 -11.06 -9.09 -3.44
C TYR A 95 -12.32 -9.46 -2.63
N SER A 96 -13.48 -9.31 -3.25
CA SER A 96 -14.77 -9.65 -2.64
C SER A 96 -15.71 -10.33 -3.63
N ALA A 97 -16.75 -10.97 -3.08
CA ALA A 97 -17.79 -11.61 -3.91
C ALA A 97 -18.49 -10.62 -4.86
N ASP A 98 -18.59 -9.34 -4.47
CA ASP A 98 -19.18 -8.27 -5.31
C ASP A 98 -18.41 -8.05 -6.62
N ASN A 99 -17.13 -8.41 -6.66
CA ASN A 99 -16.24 -8.27 -7.80
C ASN A 99 -15.89 -9.63 -8.45
N ASP A 100 -16.72 -10.66 -8.24
CA ASP A 100 -16.48 -12.03 -8.72
C ASP A 100 -15.12 -12.61 -8.29
N LYS A 101 -14.69 -12.26 -7.07
CA LYS A 101 -13.42 -12.71 -6.47
C LYS A 101 -13.64 -13.52 -5.19
N PRO A 102 -12.62 -14.31 -4.76
CA PRO A 102 -12.61 -14.87 -3.42
C PRO A 102 -12.76 -13.76 -2.36
N GLN A 103 -13.50 -14.05 -1.29
CA GLN A 103 -13.67 -13.13 -0.17
C GLN A 103 -12.36 -12.99 0.61
N ARG A 104 -11.70 -11.84 0.47
CA ARG A 104 -10.44 -11.46 1.15
C ARG A 104 -10.54 -10.04 1.74
N ILE A 105 -11.75 -9.66 2.12
CA ILE A 105 -12.08 -8.48 2.93
C ILE A 105 -12.99 -8.96 4.09
N PRO A 106 -13.21 -8.16 5.15
CA PRO A 106 -14.14 -8.52 6.23
C PRO A 106 -15.53 -8.88 5.71
N ASP A 107 -16.18 -9.86 6.34
CA ASP A 107 -17.46 -10.41 5.87
C ASP A 107 -18.62 -9.40 5.91
N ASP A 108 -18.52 -8.38 6.76
CA ASP A 108 -19.49 -7.30 6.93
C ASP A 108 -19.10 -6.00 6.20
N ALA A 109 -18.03 -6.02 5.41
CA ALA A 109 -17.64 -4.89 4.58
C ALA A 109 -18.18 -5.01 3.14
N ASP A 110 -18.63 -3.89 2.58
CA ASP A 110 -19.01 -3.78 1.17
C ASP A 110 -17.75 -3.78 0.28
N GLY A 111 -17.83 -4.43 -0.89
CA GLY A 111 -16.78 -4.33 -1.91
C GLY A 111 -16.69 -2.95 -2.57
N TRP A 112 -15.54 -2.64 -3.18
CA TRP A 112 -15.36 -1.44 -3.99
C TRP A 112 -14.69 -1.75 -5.32
N ASP A 113 -14.94 -0.86 -6.29
CA ASP A 113 -14.20 -0.76 -7.55
C ASP A 113 -14.14 0.73 -7.94
N SER A 114 -12.93 1.26 -8.15
CA SER A 114 -12.75 2.62 -8.65
C SER A 114 -13.21 2.80 -10.09
N GLY A 115 -13.41 1.70 -10.82
CA GLY A 115 -13.37 1.70 -12.27
C GLY A 115 -11.99 2.06 -12.79
N THR A 116 -11.85 2.18 -14.12
CA THR A 116 -10.58 2.53 -14.75
C THR A 116 -10.23 4.00 -14.54
N LEU A 117 -9.11 4.22 -13.85
CA LEU A 117 -8.44 5.50 -13.74
C LEU A 117 -7.32 5.57 -14.78
N THR A 118 -7.35 6.57 -15.66
CA THR A 118 -6.22 6.90 -16.54
C THR A 118 -5.35 8.04 -16.00
N SER A 119 -5.89 8.79 -15.05
CA SER A 119 -5.28 9.87 -14.27
C SER A 119 -6.25 10.31 -13.18
N GLY A 120 -5.76 10.85 -12.06
CA GLY A 120 -6.57 11.38 -10.97
C GLY A 120 -6.63 10.45 -9.77
N THR A 121 -7.54 10.75 -8.84
CA THR A 121 -7.63 10.04 -7.55
C THR A 121 -8.97 9.33 -7.38
N PHE A 122 -8.97 8.30 -6.53
CA PHE A 122 -10.15 7.67 -5.98
C PHE A 122 -9.99 7.52 -4.48
N ASP A 123 -10.99 7.96 -3.71
CA ASP A 123 -10.98 7.88 -2.26
C ASP A 123 -11.93 6.76 -1.80
N HIS A 124 -11.47 5.94 -0.85
CA HIS A 124 -12.31 4.94 -0.19
C HIS A 124 -12.16 5.02 1.33
N THR A 125 -13.29 5.13 2.03
CA THR A 125 -13.37 5.12 3.49
C THR A 125 -13.66 3.71 3.97
N PHE A 126 -12.88 3.24 4.94
CA PHE A 126 -12.95 1.89 5.49
C PHE A 126 -13.55 1.92 6.90
N ASP A 127 -14.84 1.59 7.00
CA ASP A 127 -15.61 1.71 8.25
C ASP A 127 -15.58 0.44 9.12
N VAL A 128 -15.18 -0.70 8.56
CA VAL A 128 -15.14 -1.99 9.25
C VAL A 128 -13.69 -2.34 9.61
N GLU A 129 -13.46 -2.82 10.84
CA GLU A 129 -12.13 -3.26 11.27
C GLU A 129 -11.77 -4.58 10.57
N GLY A 130 -10.52 -4.72 10.12
CA GLY A 130 -10.08 -5.94 9.43
C GLY A 130 -8.94 -5.71 8.46
N VAL A 131 -8.63 -6.77 7.70
CA VAL A 131 -7.64 -6.74 6.62
C VAL A 131 -8.35 -6.89 5.27
N TYR A 132 -8.01 -6.01 4.34
CA TYR A 132 -8.63 -5.91 3.03
C TYR A 132 -7.58 -6.10 1.94
N ASP A 133 -7.67 -7.18 1.17
CA ASP A 133 -6.88 -7.32 -0.05
C ASP A 133 -7.60 -6.70 -1.25
N TYR A 134 -6.83 -6.06 -2.12
CA TYR A 134 -7.33 -5.43 -3.34
C TYR A 134 -6.34 -5.61 -4.50
N TYR A 135 -6.85 -5.40 -5.71
CA TYR A 135 -6.10 -5.61 -6.93
C TYR A 135 -6.43 -4.58 -8.01
N CYS A 136 -5.56 -4.50 -9.01
CA CYS A 136 -5.80 -3.78 -10.24
C CYS A 136 -6.27 -4.77 -11.32
N ILE A 137 -7.48 -4.59 -11.86
CA ILE A 137 -8.12 -5.50 -12.83
C ILE A 137 -7.20 -5.85 -14.02
N PRO A 138 -6.61 -4.90 -14.75
CA PRO A 138 -5.76 -5.24 -15.90
C PRO A 138 -4.40 -5.85 -15.52
N HIS A 139 -3.99 -5.79 -14.25
CA HIS A 139 -2.63 -6.12 -13.82
C HIS A 139 -2.58 -7.15 -12.68
N GLU A 140 -3.70 -7.79 -12.33
CA GLU A 140 -3.80 -8.81 -11.29
C GLU A 140 -2.79 -9.95 -11.53
N SER A 141 -2.77 -10.49 -12.74
CA SER A 141 -1.87 -11.60 -13.09
C SER A 141 -0.39 -11.21 -13.04
N MET A 142 -0.10 -9.90 -13.03
CA MET A 142 1.24 -9.34 -12.93
C MET A 142 1.65 -9.04 -11.49
N GLY A 143 0.76 -9.24 -10.50
CA GLY A 143 1.06 -8.99 -9.10
C GLY A 143 0.69 -7.58 -8.61
N MET A 144 -0.09 -6.79 -9.36
CA MET A 144 -0.54 -5.48 -8.87
C MET A 144 -1.66 -5.63 -7.82
N LEU A 145 -1.27 -5.98 -6.61
CA LEU A 145 -2.12 -6.22 -5.45
C LEU A 145 -1.62 -5.40 -4.27
N GLY A 146 -2.50 -5.12 -3.31
CA GLY A 146 -2.13 -4.48 -2.05
C GLY A 146 -3.09 -4.85 -0.93
N SER A 147 -2.74 -4.45 0.29
CA SER A 147 -3.57 -4.70 1.48
C SER A 147 -3.80 -3.42 2.29
N VAL A 148 -4.99 -3.28 2.86
CA VAL A 148 -5.32 -2.25 3.85
C VAL A 148 -5.59 -2.92 5.18
N ILE A 149 -4.87 -2.50 6.22
CA ILE A 149 -5.15 -2.86 7.61
C ILE A 149 -5.98 -1.71 8.20
N VAL A 150 -7.13 -2.04 8.75
CA VAL A 150 -8.04 -1.07 9.37
C VAL A 150 -8.17 -1.42 10.84
N GLY A 151 -7.84 -0.50 11.75
CA GLY A 151 -7.96 -0.72 13.19
C GLY A 151 -6.83 -1.59 13.77
N ASN A 152 -7.13 -2.49 14.70
CA ASN A 152 -6.16 -3.47 15.22
C ASN A 152 -6.75 -4.89 15.17
N PRO A 153 -7.04 -5.42 13.97
CA PRO A 153 -7.69 -6.70 13.85
C PRO A 153 -6.80 -7.82 14.42
N ASP A 154 -7.43 -8.81 15.04
CA ASP A 154 -6.76 -10.09 15.32
C ASP A 154 -6.38 -10.73 13.98
N PRO A 155 -5.10 -11.04 13.71
CA PRO A 155 -4.71 -11.72 12.48
C PRO A 155 -5.39 -13.09 12.32
N ASP A 156 -5.73 -13.75 13.43
CA ASP A 156 -6.37 -15.06 13.38
C ASP A 156 -7.79 -14.95 12.80
N GLY A 157 -8.05 -15.69 11.72
CA GLY A 157 -9.38 -15.76 11.10
C GLY A 157 -9.72 -14.63 10.13
N GLN A 158 -8.80 -13.72 9.83
CA GLN A 158 -9.01 -12.72 8.78
C GLN A 158 -9.12 -13.40 7.40
N PRO A 159 -10.19 -13.15 6.62
CA PRO A 159 -10.33 -13.73 5.27
C PRO A 159 -9.14 -13.42 4.36
N ALA A 160 -8.59 -12.20 4.46
CA ALA A 160 -7.39 -11.81 3.72
C ALA A 160 -6.16 -12.63 4.10
N LEU A 161 -6.01 -13.06 5.36
CA LEU A 161 -4.81 -13.79 5.77
C LEU A 161 -4.88 -15.29 5.50
N ALA A 162 -6.02 -15.78 4.98
CA ALA A 162 -6.13 -17.15 4.51
C ALA A 162 -5.18 -17.44 3.34
N ASP A 163 -4.74 -18.68 3.25
CA ASP A 163 -3.87 -19.16 2.18
C ASP A 163 -4.57 -19.00 0.81
N PRO A 164 -3.98 -18.25 -0.15
CA PRO A 164 -4.66 -17.95 -1.41
C PRO A 164 -4.73 -19.19 -2.31
N GLN A 165 -5.79 -19.26 -3.11
CA GLN A 165 -6.05 -20.38 -4.02
C GLN A 165 -5.04 -20.39 -5.17
N ASP A 166 -4.46 -21.57 -5.46
CA ASP A 166 -3.50 -21.74 -6.56
C ASP A 166 -4.12 -21.50 -7.95
N SER A 167 -5.46 -21.44 -8.05
CA SER A 167 -6.18 -21.14 -9.28
C SER A 167 -6.22 -19.64 -9.63
N LEU A 168 -5.72 -18.76 -8.75
CA LEU A 168 -5.63 -17.33 -9.04
C LEU A 168 -4.68 -17.06 -10.22
N PRO A 169 -4.94 -16.01 -11.01
CA PRO A 169 -4.21 -15.80 -12.26
C PRO A 169 -2.76 -15.38 -12.04
N GLY A 170 -1.85 -15.93 -12.84
CA GLY A 170 -0.46 -15.50 -12.90
C GLY A 170 0.25 -15.52 -11.54
N GLY A 171 0.86 -14.40 -11.17
CA GLY A 171 1.60 -14.25 -9.91
C GLY A 171 0.73 -13.96 -8.68
N ALA A 172 -0.59 -13.83 -8.81
CA ALA A 172 -1.46 -13.32 -7.75
C ALA A 172 -1.40 -14.14 -6.45
N ALA A 173 -1.40 -15.48 -6.53
CA ALA A 173 -1.30 -16.31 -5.32
C ALA A 173 0.06 -16.16 -4.61
N THR A 174 1.15 -15.94 -5.36
CA THR A 174 2.46 -15.68 -4.77
C THR A 174 2.50 -14.31 -4.10
N GLU A 175 1.95 -13.29 -4.76
CA GLU A 175 1.86 -11.93 -4.25
C GLU A 175 1.04 -11.86 -2.96
N LEU A 176 -0.14 -12.49 -2.94
CA LEU A 176 -1.00 -12.56 -1.75
C LEU A 176 -0.32 -13.27 -0.58
N ARG A 177 0.45 -14.33 -0.80
CA ARG A 177 1.23 -14.97 0.27
C ARG A 177 2.27 -14.03 0.88
N ALA A 178 2.89 -13.21 0.05
CA ALA A 178 3.88 -12.23 0.52
C ALA A 178 3.18 -11.06 1.25
N LEU A 179 2.02 -10.59 0.78
CA LEU A 179 1.19 -9.60 1.48
C LEU A 179 0.71 -10.13 2.85
N ASN A 180 0.19 -11.37 2.91
CA ASN A 180 -0.22 -12.01 4.17
C ASN A 180 0.91 -11.95 5.20
N LYS A 181 2.12 -12.37 4.80
CA LYS A 181 3.29 -12.36 5.67
C LYS A 181 3.61 -10.94 6.17
N THR A 182 3.60 -9.95 5.27
CA THR A 182 3.86 -8.55 5.66
C THR A 182 2.81 -8.03 6.65
N VAL A 183 1.53 -8.33 6.43
CA VAL A 183 0.44 -7.91 7.32
C VAL A 183 0.55 -8.59 8.69
N GLU A 184 0.84 -9.89 8.74
CA GLU A 184 1.06 -10.62 10.00
C GLU A 184 2.23 -10.04 10.80
N GLU A 185 3.34 -9.72 10.14
CA GLU A 185 4.50 -9.07 10.75
C GLU A 185 4.16 -7.66 11.27
N ALA A 186 3.36 -6.88 10.53
CA ALA A 186 2.90 -5.55 10.93
C ALA A 186 1.99 -5.61 12.18
N LEU A 187 1.00 -6.49 12.19
CA LEU A 187 0.06 -6.65 13.31
C LEU A 187 0.77 -7.18 14.57
N THR A 188 1.73 -8.09 14.41
CA THR A 188 2.49 -8.66 15.53
C THR A 188 3.48 -7.66 16.14
N SER A 189 4.15 -6.86 15.30
CA SER A 189 5.09 -5.82 15.76
C SER A 189 4.36 -4.65 16.41
N GLY A 190 3.23 -4.21 15.86
CA GLY A 190 2.36 -3.18 16.46
C GLY A 190 1.76 -3.60 17.80
N SER A 191 1.30 -4.85 17.91
CA SER A 191 0.76 -5.41 19.16
C SER A 191 1.79 -5.49 20.28
N SER A 192 3.06 -5.70 19.93
CA SER A 192 4.16 -5.77 20.90
C SER A 192 4.49 -4.40 21.52
N GLY A 193 4.22 -3.30 20.79
CA GLY A 193 4.34 -1.93 21.31
C GLY A 193 3.22 -1.56 22.28
N ALA A 194 1.99 -2.02 22.04
CA ALA A 194 0.82 -1.71 22.86
C ALA A 194 0.83 -2.42 24.23
N ARG A 195 1.33 -3.66 24.31
CA ARG A 195 1.38 -4.44 25.57
C ARG A 195 2.31 -3.87 26.64
N ASN A 196 3.29 -3.04 26.26
CA ASN A 196 4.26 -2.47 27.19
C ASN A 196 3.75 -1.22 27.93
N ASN A 197 2.52 -0.75 27.64
CA ASN A 197 1.94 0.46 28.24
C ASN A 197 0.76 0.19 29.20
N SER A 198 0.45 -1.07 29.51
CA SER A 198 -0.68 -1.43 30.37
C SER A 198 -0.29 -1.98 31.75
N ASN A 199 0.95 -1.74 32.21
CA ASN A 199 1.41 -2.18 33.52
C ASN A 199 2.15 -1.06 34.26
N ALA A 200 1.43 0.03 34.50
CA ALA A 200 1.80 1.08 35.43
C ALA A 200 0.55 1.50 36.21
N ASP A 201 0.14 0.67 37.16
CA ASP A 201 -0.65 1.04 38.35
C ASP A 201 -0.43 0.01 39.46
#